data_AF-A0A226M6F7-F1
#
_entry.id   AF-A0A226M6F7-F1
#
_cell.length_a   1.000
_cell.length_b   1.000
_cell.length_c   1.000
_cell.angle_alpha   90.00
_cell.angle_beta   90.00
_cell.angle_gamma   90.00
#
_symmetry.space_group_name_H-M   'P 1'
#
loop_
_entity.id
_entity.type
_entity.pdbx_description
1 polymer ?
#
loop_
_entity_poly.entity_id
_entity_poly.type
_entity_poly.pdbx_seq_one_letter_code
_entity_poly.pdbx_strand_id
1 'polypeptide(L)'
;MTDDFSASPFVLAAITCPANSHYESCASACPATCVDPMAPYNCGLPCVEGCVCDSRYLLYNSQCVPSQQCGCWHNGQHYPVGSEFWMDNTCSSKCTCPTQGGKVQCSSASCPAGQFCGVQNGKPECLEHTYGICHVHGDPHYITFDKVTHNFMGNCTYTLAKVCSNTSLPYFNVEAKNEHRGNPRVSYVRQVMVDVYRERITILKQERSRVLVWSGASVRMVGPQGRAGICRQGLLWRQHECVNGVYRTLPVSAAGGAVTVSSSGRYVVVETDFGLQVSYDADHSVEVKVPTSYSNLTCG
;
A
#
# COMPACT_ATOMS: atom_id res chain seq x y z
N MET A 1 -20.29 74.20 5.43
CA MET A 1 -20.60 73.89 6.84
C MET A 1 -21.92 73.15 6.82
N THR A 2 -22.01 71.84 6.97
CA THR A 2 -21.12 70.81 7.55
C THR A 2 -21.45 69.45 6.91
N ASP A 3 -20.50 68.53 7.05
CA ASP A 3 -20.26 67.31 6.28
C ASP A 3 -21.29 66.16 6.36
N ASP A 4 -21.42 65.49 5.20
CA ASP A 4 -21.33 64.05 4.92
C ASP A 4 -21.50 63.03 6.08
N PHE A 5 -22.43 62.08 5.91
CA PHE A 5 -22.12 60.65 5.86
C PHE A 5 -23.32 59.87 5.31
N SER A 6 -23.16 59.39 4.07
CA SER A 6 -23.97 58.35 3.46
C SER A 6 -24.09 57.12 4.37
N ALA A 7 -25.29 56.87 4.92
CA ALA A 7 -25.62 55.60 5.56
C ALA A 7 -25.88 54.56 4.47
N SER A 8 -24.81 53.89 4.04
CA SER A 8 -24.90 52.65 3.24
C SER A 8 -25.65 51.58 4.05
N PRO A 9 -26.67 50.91 3.49
CA PRO A 9 -27.35 49.83 4.19
C PRO A 9 -26.44 48.59 4.16
N PHE A 10 -25.51 48.49 5.11
CA PHE A 10 -24.95 47.19 5.45
C PHE A 10 -26.08 46.37 6.05
N VAL A 11 -26.70 45.54 5.20
CA VAL A 11 -27.52 44.42 5.64
C VAL A 11 -26.63 43.58 6.57
N LEU A 12 -26.85 43.67 7.88
CA LEU A 12 -26.27 42.74 8.84
C LEU A 12 -26.78 41.35 8.44
N ALA A 13 -25.88 40.51 7.92
CA ALA A 13 -26.20 39.14 7.60
C ALA A 13 -26.63 38.44 8.91
N ALA A 14 -27.90 38.08 9.02
CA ALA A 14 -28.41 37.34 10.17
C ALA A 14 -27.67 35.99 10.23
N ILE A 15 -27.04 35.69 11.38
CA ILE A 15 -26.39 34.40 11.61
C ILE A 15 -27.47 33.32 11.49
N THR A 16 -27.41 32.55 10.41
CA THR A 16 -28.31 31.42 10.19
C THR A 16 -27.64 30.16 10.72
N CYS A 17 -28.22 29.57 11.75
CA CYS A 17 -27.65 28.39 12.38
C CYS A 17 -27.97 27.09 11.61
N PRO A 18 -27.04 26.12 11.58
CA PRO A 18 -27.28 24.79 11.03
C PRO A 18 -28.47 24.06 11.67
N ALA A 19 -28.95 22.99 11.03
CA ALA A 19 -30.00 22.16 11.60
C ALA A 19 -29.64 21.64 13.00
N ASN A 20 -30.63 21.59 13.89
CA ASN A 20 -30.49 21.20 15.30
C ASN A 20 -29.54 22.10 16.11
N SER A 21 -29.47 23.38 15.74
CA SER A 21 -28.80 24.42 16.51
C SER A 21 -29.59 25.72 16.47
N HIS A 22 -29.37 26.57 17.46
CA HIS A 22 -29.98 27.88 17.55
C HIS A 22 -28.93 28.95 17.79
N TYR A 23 -29.28 30.19 17.48
CA TYR A 23 -28.42 31.34 17.69
C TYR A 23 -28.50 31.80 19.15
N GLU A 24 -27.33 32.10 19.72
CA GLU A 24 -27.21 32.79 21.01
C GLU A 24 -26.24 33.97 20.88
N SER A 25 -26.62 35.12 21.44
CA SER A 25 -25.78 36.32 21.46
C SER A 25 -24.59 36.23 22.44
N CYS A 26 -24.59 35.23 23.32
CA CYS A 26 -23.55 34.99 24.33
C CYS A 26 -23.46 33.47 24.62
N ALA A 27 -23.00 32.71 23.62
CA ALA A 27 -22.73 31.28 23.73
C ALA A 27 -21.40 31.00 24.43
N SER A 28 -21.26 29.82 25.03
CA SER A 28 -19.95 29.37 25.54
C SER A 28 -18.92 29.31 24.41
N ALA A 29 -17.73 29.86 24.64
CA ALA A 29 -16.60 29.74 23.71
C ALA A 29 -16.05 28.31 23.59
N CYS A 30 -16.48 27.40 24.47
CA CYS A 30 -16.16 25.98 24.44
C CYS A 30 -17.45 25.18 24.16
N PRO A 31 -17.79 24.89 22.89
CA PRO A 31 -19.02 24.19 22.57
C PRO A 31 -19.01 22.75 23.10
N ALA A 32 -20.19 22.22 23.45
CA ALA A 32 -20.33 20.80 23.76
C ALA A 32 -20.09 19.99 22.50
N THR A 33 -19.05 19.16 22.50
CA THR A 33 -18.69 18.32 21.35
C THR A 33 -18.96 16.86 21.66
N CYS A 34 -18.95 16.01 20.63
CA CYS A 34 -18.90 14.57 20.89
C CYS A 34 -17.66 14.17 21.72
N VAL A 35 -16.54 14.92 21.65
CA VAL A 35 -15.27 14.66 22.38
C VAL A 35 -15.42 14.94 23.87
N ASP A 36 -15.95 16.13 24.16
CA ASP A 36 -16.10 16.68 25.50
C ASP A 36 -17.47 17.34 25.60
N PRO A 37 -18.50 16.57 26.00
CA PRO A 37 -19.85 17.09 26.20
C PRO A 37 -19.92 18.12 27.33
N MET A 38 -18.96 18.12 28.27
CA MET A 38 -18.95 18.98 29.45
C MET A 38 -18.08 20.24 29.28
N ALA A 39 -17.45 20.42 28.12
CA ALA A 39 -16.64 21.58 27.79
C ALA A 39 -17.32 22.93 28.11
N PRO A 40 -18.62 23.14 27.86
CA PRO A 40 -19.26 24.42 28.18
C PRO A 40 -19.25 24.78 29.67
N TYR A 41 -19.34 23.77 30.55
CA TYR A 41 -19.46 23.99 32.00
C TYR A 41 -18.11 24.32 32.65
N ASN A 42 -17.02 23.86 32.05
CA ASN A 42 -15.65 24.08 32.55
C ASN A 42 -14.90 25.16 31.75
N CYS A 43 -15.61 25.92 30.91
CA CYS A 43 -15.02 26.94 30.05
C CYS A 43 -14.77 28.23 30.82
N GLY A 44 -13.49 28.61 30.98
CA GLY A 44 -13.09 29.88 31.60
C GLY A 44 -13.02 31.07 30.65
N LEU A 45 -13.36 30.89 29.38
CA LEU A 45 -13.28 31.92 28.34
C LEU A 45 -14.57 32.77 28.32
N PRO A 46 -14.47 34.06 27.94
CA PRO A 46 -15.65 34.90 27.75
C PRO A 46 -16.58 34.33 26.68
N CYS A 47 -17.89 34.52 26.85
CA CYS A 47 -18.87 34.06 25.87
C CYS A 47 -18.67 34.79 24.53
N VAL A 48 -19.09 34.13 23.45
CA VAL A 48 -19.03 34.63 22.09
C VAL A 48 -20.41 34.51 21.43
N GLU A 49 -20.74 35.45 20.56
CA GLU A 49 -21.93 35.35 19.72
C GLU A 49 -21.77 34.18 18.73
N GLY A 50 -22.75 33.28 18.64
CA GLY A 50 -22.64 32.10 17.79
C GLY A 50 -23.82 31.13 17.85
N CYS A 51 -23.69 30.01 17.13
CA CYS A 51 -24.68 28.94 17.11
C CYS A 51 -24.34 27.85 18.14
N VAL A 52 -25.36 27.41 18.88
CA VAL A 52 -25.25 26.38 19.92
C VAL A 52 -26.12 25.19 19.53
N CYS A 53 -25.59 23.97 19.64
CA CYS A 53 -26.38 22.76 19.39
C CYS A 53 -27.55 22.66 20.37
N ASP A 54 -28.70 22.24 19.86
CA ASP A 54 -29.91 22.09 20.67
C ASP A 54 -29.75 20.99 21.73
N SER A 55 -30.64 21.00 22.73
CA SER A 55 -30.64 19.98 23.78
C SER A 55 -30.69 18.57 23.19
N ARG A 56 -29.81 17.69 23.70
CA ARG A 56 -29.55 16.32 23.21
C ARG A 56 -28.75 16.24 21.91
N TYR A 57 -28.21 17.34 21.40
CA TYR A 57 -27.28 17.35 20.26
C TYR A 57 -25.88 17.81 20.70
N LEU A 58 -24.86 17.28 20.04
CA LEU A 58 -23.45 17.60 20.29
C LEU A 58 -22.76 17.93 18.97
N LEU A 59 -21.79 18.83 19.04
CA LEU A 59 -21.06 19.29 17.86
C LEU A 59 -20.08 18.20 17.38
N TYR A 60 -20.19 17.83 16.10
CA TYR A 60 -19.27 16.93 15.41
C TYR A 60 -19.12 17.34 13.95
N ASN A 61 -17.89 17.58 13.47
CA ASN A 61 -17.59 18.03 12.10
C ASN A 61 -18.50 19.17 11.61
N SER A 62 -18.65 20.22 12.43
CA SER A 62 -19.47 21.40 12.14
C SER A 62 -20.99 21.13 11.99
N GLN A 63 -21.46 19.98 12.44
CA GLN A 63 -22.88 19.62 12.48
C GLN A 63 -23.29 19.23 13.89
N CYS A 64 -24.53 19.57 14.26
CA CYS A 64 -25.12 19.12 15.51
C CYS A 64 -25.78 17.76 15.30
N VAL A 65 -25.15 16.72 15.84
CA VAL A 65 -25.64 15.34 15.76
C VAL A 65 -26.29 14.93 17.08
N PRO A 66 -27.33 14.07 17.07
CA PRO A 66 -27.90 13.54 18.29
C PRO A 66 -26.80 12.95 19.18
N SER A 67 -26.81 13.27 20.47
CA SER A 67 -25.84 12.80 21.47
C SER A 67 -25.72 11.27 21.48
N GLN A 68 -26.80 10.56 21.15
CA GLN A 68 -26.83 9.10 20.99
C GLN A 68 -25.92 8.57 19.86
N GLN A 69 -25.57 9.43 18.89
CA GLN A 69 -24.67 9.12 17.77
C GLN A 69 -23.20 9.40 18.09
N CYS A 70 -22.88 10.00 19.25
CA CYS A 70 -21.50 10.16 19.71
C CYS A 70 -21.00 8.82 20.29
N GLY A 71 -20.18 8.09 19.52
CA GLY A 71 -19.62 6.80 19.91
C GLY A 71 -18.42 6.91 20.84
N CYS A 72 -17.33 6.22 20.51
CA CYS A 72 -16.12 6.10 21.32
C CYS A 72 -15.06 7.10 20.88
N TRP A 73 -14.26 7.57 21.83
CA TRP A 73 -13.10 8.42 21.57
C TRP A 73 -11.81 7.72 21.96
N HIS A 74 -10.87 7.67 21.02
CA HIS A 74 -9.56 7.10 21.25
C HIS A 74 -8.51 7.79 20.38
N ASN A 75 -7.39 8.21 20.99
CA ASN A 75 -6.28 8.91 20.34
C ASN A 75 -6.68 10.10 19.44
N GLY A 76 -7.63 10.91 19.91
CA GLY A 76 -8.09 12.10 19.17
C GLY A 76 -9.03 11.80 17.99
N GLN A 77 -9.44 10.54 17.79
CA GLN A 77 -10.37 10.13 16.75
C GLN A 77 -11.70 9.61 17.33
N HIS A 78 -12.79 9.94 16.64
CA HIS A 78 -14.14 9.47 16.94
C HIS A 78 -14.49 8.19 16.16
N TYR A 79 -15.14 7.26 16.84
CA TYR A 79 -15.60 5.99 16.28
C TYR A 79 -17.10 5.79 16.59
N PRO A 80 -18.00 5.68 15.59
CA PRO A 80 -19.42 5.46 15.83
C PRO A 80 -19.70 4.19 16.63
N VAL A 81 -20.79 4.16 17.39
CA VAL A 81 -21.25 2.95 18.10
C VAL A 81 -21.50 1.82 17.09
N GLY A 82 -21.00 0.62 17.41
CA GLY A 82 -21.07 -0.55 16.54
C GLY A 82 -20.03 -0.58 15.43
N SER A 83 -19.19 0.46 15.27
CA SER A 83 -18.11 0.41 14.28
C SER A 83 -17.04 -0.61 14.66
N GLU A 84 -16.51 -1.29 13.63
CA GLU A 84 -15.30 -2.10 13.70
C GLU A 84 -14.19 -1.47 12.86
N PHE A 85 -12.95 -1.48 13.35
CA PHE A 85 -11.81 -0.87 12.65
C PHE A 85 -10.48 -1.46 13.12
N TRP A 86 -9.45 -1.31 12.29
CA TRP A 86 -8.08 -1.69 12.62
C TRP A 86 -7.34 -0.55 13.30
N MET A 87 -6.60 -0.85 14.37
CA MET A 87 -5.87 0.14 15.17
C MET A 87 -4.45 0.39 14.66
N ASP A 88 -3.92 -0.54 13.85
CA ASP A 88 -2.57 -0.52 13.32
C ASP A 88 -2.54 -0.82 11.82
N ASN A 89 -1.46 -0.41 11.16
CA ASN A 89 -1.27 -0.60 9.71
C ASN A 89 -0.85 -2.04 9.33
N THR A 90 -0.80 -2.95 10.29
CA THR A 90 -0.47 -4.37 10.09
C THR A 90 -1.70 -5.27 10.23
N CYS A 91 -2.87 -4.68 10.50
CA CYS A 91 -4.11 -5.39 10.78
C CYS A 91 -3.91 -6.45 11.87
N SER A 92 -3.18 -6.10 12.93
CA SER A 92 -2.86 -6.99 14.05
C SER A 92 -3.81 -6.80 15.24
N SER A 93 -4.45 -5.63 15.34
CA SER A 93 -5.37 -5.24 16.40
C SER A 93 -6.68 -4.71 15.81
N LYS A 94 -7.77 -5.49 15.99
CA LYS A 94 -9.12 -5.12 15.56
C LYS A 94 -9.92 -4.62 16.76
N CYS A 95 -10.50 -3.43 16.62
CA CYS A 95 -11.23 -2.74 17.67
C CYS A 95 -12.70 -2.53 17.30
N THR A 96 -13.53 -2.43 18.34
CA THR A 96 -14.94 -2.08 18.23
C THR A 96 -15.32 -0.98 19.20
N CYS A 97 -16.33 -0.19 18.85
CA CYS A 97 -16.97 0.73 19.78
C CYS A 97 -18.29 0.13 20.31
N PRO A 98 -18.32 -0.46 21.51
CA PRO A 98 -19.47 -1.24 21.95
C PRO A 98 -20.66 -0.37 22.40
N THR A 99 -20.40 0.77 23.03
CA THR A 99 -21.43 1.61 23.64
C THR A 99 -21.10 3.09 23.44
N GLN A 100 -22.15 3.92 23.45
CA GLN A 100 -22.05 5.38 23.44
C GLN A 100 -21.15 5.88 24.59
N GLY A 101 -20.19 6.77 24.30
CA GLY A 101 -19.25 7.30 25.30
C GLY A 101 -18.32 6.26 25.93
N GLY A 102 -18.30 5.03 25.41
CA GLY A 102 -17.47 3.95 25.90
C GLY A 102 -16.00 4.06 25.46
N LYS A 103 -15.15 3.22 26.04
CA LYS A 103 -13.79 2.99 25.52
C LYS A 103 -13.85 1.98 24.38
N VAL A 104 -12.96 2.16 23.40
CA VAL A 104 -12.75 1.18 22.34
C VAL A 104 -12.29 -0.15 22.95
N GLN A 105 -12.81 -1.26 22.43
CA GLN A 105 -12.43 -2.61 22.85
C GLN A 105 -11.70 -3.30 21.70
N CYS A 106 -10.44 -3.69 21.94
CA CYS A 106 -9.55 -4.23 20.93
C CYS A 106 -9.13 -5.66 21.24
N SER A 107 -8.90 -6.43 20.19
CA SER A 107 -8.44 -7.81 20.25
C SER A 107 -7.42 -8.09 19.15
N SER A 108 -6.52 -9.04 19.38
CA SER A 108 -5.58 -9.50 18.36
C SER A 108 -6.33 -10.19 17.23
N ALA A 109 -6.08 -9.78 15.98
CA ALA A 109 -6.69 -10.37 14.80
C ALA A 109 -5.72 -10.31 13.63
N SER A 110 -6.09 -10.96 12.52
CA SER A 110 -5.35 -10.91 11.25
C SER A 110 -6.35 -10.90 10.11
N CYS A 111 -5.93 -10.48 8.91
CA CYS A 111 -6.79 -10.57 7.74
C CYS A 111 -7.18 -12.04 7.46
N PRO A 112 -8.40 -12.27 6.94
CA PRO A 112 -8.81 -13.57 6.42
C PRO A 112 -7.84 -14.13 5.38
N ALA A 113 -7.82 -15.45 5.21
CA ALA A 113 -7.03 -16.09 4.15
C ALA A 113 -7.44 -15.55 2.78
N GLY A 114 -6.46 -15.17 1.95
CA GLY A 114 -6.71 -14.54 0.65
C GLY A 114 -6.82 -13.01 0.68
N GLN A 115 -6.66 -12.40 1.85
CA GLN A 115 -6.62 -10.95 2.01
C GLN A 115 -5.28 -10.49 2.63
N PHE A 116 -4.88 -9.27 2.29
CA PHE A 116 -3.72 -8.61 2.90
C PHE A 116 -4.12 -7.30 3.59
N CYS A 117 -3.32 -6.86 4.54
CA CYS A 117 -3.52 -5.57 5.18
C CYS A 117 -3.03 -4.44 4.26
N GLY A 118 -3.94 -3.58 3.81
CA GLY A 118 -3.63 -2.37 3.05
C GLY A 118 -4.20 -1.13 3.73
N VAL A 119 -3.77 0.06 3.32
CA VAL A 119 -4.38 1.32 3.77
C VAL A 119 -5.19 1.92 2.62
N GLN A 120 -6.51 2.00 2.77
CA GLN A 120 -7.42 2.70 1.85
C GLN A 120 -7.99 3.94 2.53
N ASN A 121 -7.95 5.10 1.85
CA ASN A 121 -8.45 6.37 2.37
C ASN A 121 -7.89 6.73 3.77
N GLY A 122 -6.63 6.37 4.04
CA GLY A 122 -5.97 6.62 5.33
C GLY A 122 -6.40 5.68 6.47
N LYS A 123 -7.20 4.64 6.19
CA LYS A 123 -7.61 3.63 7.17
C LYS A 123 -7.06 2.25 6.79
N PRO A 124 -6.51 1.46 7.74
CA PRO A 124 -6.12 0.09 7.45
C PRO A 124 -7.36 -0.77 7.22
N GLU A 125 -7.31 -1.64 6.22
CA GLU A 125 -8.39 -2.50 5.78
C GLU A 125 -7.83 -3.80 5.19
N CYS A 126 -8.55 -4.90 5.36
CA CYS A 126 -8.20 -6.16 4.72
C CYS A 126 -8.73 -6.16 3.30
N LEU A 127 -7.82 -6.20 2.33
CA LEU A 127 -8.14 -6.11 0.92
C LEU A 127 -7.99 -7.49 0.28
N GLU A 128 -8.95 -7.84 -0.56
CA GLU A 128 -8.84 -8.99 -1.45
C GLU A 128 -7.56 -8.88 -2.29
N HIS A 129 -6.89 -10.02 -2.45
CA HIS A 129 -5.82 -10.20 -3.40
C HIS A 129 -6.35 -10.13 -4.84
N THR A 130 -6.70 -8.93 -5.28
CA THR A 130 -6.95 -8.63 -6.69
C THR A 130 -5.61 -8.35 -7.35
N TYR A 131 -5.37 -9.00 -8.49
CA TYR A 131 -4.09 -8.94 -9.19
C TYR A 131 -4.26 -8.45 -10.63
N GLY A 132 -3.36 -7.56 -11.04
CA GLY A 132 -3.00 -7.45 -12.44
C GLY A 132 -2.10 -8.64 -12.81
N ILE A 133 -2.36 -9.27 -13.96
CA ILE A 133 -1.55 -10.40 -14.44
C ILE A 133 -0.87 -10.04 -15.76
N CYS A 134 0.46 -10.02 -15.76
CA CYS A 134 1.30 -9.98 -16.95
C CYS A 134 1.78 -11.41 -17.24
N HIS A 135 1.67 -11.85 -18.49
CA HIS A 135 1.97 -13.23 -18.88
C HIS A 135 2.89 -13.27 -20.11
N VAL A 136 3.90 -14.13 -20.07
CA VAL A 136 4.83 -14.40 -21.17
C VAL A 136 4.71 -15.87 -21.54
N HIS A 137 4.53 -16.19 -22.82
CA HIS A 137 4.53 -17.57 -23.29
C HIS A 137 5.01 -17.70 -24.73
N GLY A 138 5.52 -18.88 -25.10
CA GLY A 138 5.88 -19.21 -26.48
C GLY A 138 7.01 -18.33 -27.03
N ASP A 139 6.82 -17.87 -28.27
CA ASP A 139 7.72 -16.99 -29.04
C ASP A 139 7.44 -15.50 -28.81
N PRO A 140 8.19 -14.91 -27.87
CA PRO A 140 7.60 -14.49 -26.61
C PRO A 140 6.42 -13.51 -26.84
N HIS A 141 5.22 -14.06 -26.72
CA HIS A 141 4.00 -13.29 -26.64
C HIS A 141 3.89 -12.73 -25.23
N TYR A 142 4.11 -11.42 -25.10
CA TYR A 142 3.94 -10.66 -23.86
C TYR A 142 2.52 -10.14 -23.80
N ILE A 143 1.74 -10.55 -22.80
CA ILE A 143 0.41 -10.04 -22.52
C ILE A 143 0.53 -9.15 -21.28
N THR A 144 0.30 -7.85 -21.45
CA THR A 144 0.43 -6.86 -20.38
C THR A 144 -0.68 -7.01 -19.33
N PHE A 145 -0.55 -6.26 -18.22
CA PHE A 145 -1.59 -6.17 -17.18
C PHE A 145 -2.96 -5.76 -17.74
N ASP A 146 -2.97 -4.88 -18.75
CA ASP A 146 -4.16 -4.39 -19.45
C ASP A 146 -4.61 -5.31 -20.60
N LYS A 147 -4.06 -6.53 -20.69
CA LYS A 147 -4.39 -7.55 -21.70
C LYS A 147 -4.00 -7.17 -23.14
N VAL A 148 -3.02 -6.29 -23.30
CA VAL A 148 -2.45 -5.96 -24.61
C VAL A 148 -1.34 -6.95 -24.95
N THR A 149 -1.37 -7.48 -26.17
CA THR A 149 -0.34 -8.44 -26.64
C THR A 149 0.75 -7.75 -27.44
N HIS A 150 2.01 -8.06 -27.11
CA HIS A 150 3.20 -7.63 -27.85
C HIS A 150 4.09 -8.84 -28.18
N ASN A 151 4.71 -8.83 -29.37
CA ASN A 151 5.63 -9.87 -29.81
C ASN A 151 7.03 -9.29 -29.90
N PHE A 152 8.01 -9.93 -29.26
CA PHE A 152 9.35 -9.36 -29.19
C PHE A 152 10.48 -10.40 -29.27
N MET A 153 11.10 -10.55 -30.45
CA MET A 153 12.04 -11.64 -30.75
C MET A 153 13.51 -11.38 -30.36
N GLY A 154 13.77 -10.72 -29.23
CA GLY A 154 15.14 -10.46 -28.76
C GLY A 154 15.64 -11.47 -27.72
N ASN A 155 16.97 -11.62 -27.61
CA ASN A 155 17.66 -12.54 -26.68
C ASN A 155 18.35 -11.82 -25.50
N CYS A 156 18.02 -10.56 -25.25
CA CYS A 156 18.55 -9.83 -24.10
C CYS A 156 17.77 -10.17 -22.82
N THR A 157 18.12 -9.47 -21.75
CA THR A 157 17.31 -9.37 -20.54
C THR A 157 16.34 -8.21 -20.68
N TYR A 158 15.06 -8.46 -20.39
CA TYR A 158 13.99 -7.48 -20.43
C TYR A 158 13.32 -7.37 -19.07
N THR A 159 12.97 -6.16 -18.66
CA THR A 159 12.11 -5.94 -17.50
C THR A 159 10.67 -6.30 -17.88
N LEU A 160 10.04 -7.20 -17.15
CA LEU A 160 8.62 -7.54 -17.31
C LEU A 160 7.74 -6.57 -16.54
N ALA A 161 8.14 -6.25 -15.31
CA ALA A 161 7.46 -5.30 -14.44
C ALA A 161 8.40 -4.84 -13.32
N LYS A 162 8.40 -3.55 -13.03
CA LYS A 162 9.05 -2.96 -11.85
C LYS A 162 8.24 -1.77 -11.36
N VAL A 163 8.48 -1.35 -10.11
CA VAL A 163 7.92 -0.09 -9.58
C VAL A 163 8.65 1.11 -10.21
N CYS A 164 7.90 2.05 -10.79
CA CYS A 164 8.44 3.22 -11.51
C CYS A 164 7.97 4.57 -10.95
N SER A 165 6.93 4.55 -10.11
CA SER A 165 6.41 5.73 -9.42
C SER A 165 6.99 5.87 -8.01
N ASN A 166 7.03 7.10 -7.48
CA ASN A 166 7.38 7.32 -6.07
C ASN A 166 6.21 6.86 -5.20
N THR A 167 6.41 5.81 -4.39
CA THR A 167 5.38 5.19 -3.56
C THR A 167 5.98 4.65 -2.26
N SER A 168 5.17 4.52 -1.22
CA SER A 168 5.53 3.84 0.04
C SER A 168 5.41 2.32 -0.04
N LEU A 169 4.84 1.78 -1.13
CA LEU A 169 4.73 0.33 -1.33
C LEU A 169 6.11 -0.32 -1.53
N PRO A 170 6.30 -1.60 -1.15
CA PRO A 170 7.54 -2.32 -1.38
C PRO A 170 8.00 -2.30 -2.85
N TYR A 171 9.28 -2.00 -3.07
CA TYR A 171 9.89 -2.05 -4.41
C TYR A 171 10.12 -3.49 -4.88
N PHE A 172 9.89 -3.73 -6.17
CA PHE A 172 10.30 -4.95 -6.85
C PHE A 172 10.73 -4.68 -8.30
N ASN A 173 11.50 -5.61 -8.86
CA ASN A 173 11.84 -5.68 -10.29
C ASN A 173 11.82 -7.15 -10.75
N VAL A 174 11.08 -7.44 -11.82
CA VAL A 174 11.03 -8.75 -12.45
C VAL A 174 11.62 -8.65 -13.85
N GLU A 175 12.65 -9.45 -14.11
CA GLU A 175 13.33 -9.52 -15.40
C GLU A 175 13.23 -10.92 -15.99
N ALA A 176 13.09 -11.01 -17.31
CA ALA A 176 13.22 -12.24 -18.07
C ALA A 176 14.38 -12.12 -19.05
N LYS A 177 15.31 -13.08 -18.98
CA LYS A 177 16.36 -13.25 -19.98
C LYS A 177 15.90 -14.24 -21.03
N ASN A 178 15.92 -13.82 -22.29
CA ASN A 178 15.54 -14.66 -23.41
C ASN A 178 16.76 -15.37 -24.03
N GLU A 179 16.51 -16.44 -24.76
CA GLU A 179 17.50 -17.19 -25.52
C GLU A 179 16.94 -17.65 -26.88
N HIS A 180 17.83 -17.93 -27.83
CA HIS A 180 17.48 -18.65 -29.06
C HIS A 180 17.67 -20.15 -28.85
N ARG A 181 16.74 -20.96 -29.37
CA ARG A 181 16.77 -22.43 -29.25
C ARG A 181 16.92 -23.05 -30.65
N GLY A 182 18.11 -22.93 -31.21
CA GLY A 182 18.42 -23.41 -32.56
C GLY A 182 17.93 -22.50 -33.70
N ASN A 183 16.77 -21.84 -33.55
CA ASN A 183 16.27 -20.83 -34.50
C ASN A 183 16.47 -19.40 -33.95
N PRO A 184 17.28 -18.54 -34.59
CA PRO A 184 17.51 -17.17 -34.13
C PRO A 184 16.40 -16.18 -34.46
N ARG A 185 15.34 -16.60 -35.17
CA ARG A 185 14.17 -15.75 -35.46
C ARG A 185 13.18 -15.68 -34.32
N VAL A 186 13.31 -16.57 -33.34
CA VAL A 186 12.39 -16.74 -32.22
C VAL A 186 13.21 -16.82 -30.94
N SER A 187 12.72 -16.18 -29.89
CA SER A 187 13.31 -16.25 -28.57
C SER A 187 12.34 -16.81 -27.54
N TYR A 188 12.89 -17.44 -26.51
CA TYR A 188 12.14 -18.02 -25.40
C TYR A 188 12.77 -17.58 -24.10
N VAL A 189 11.99 -17.55 -23.02
CA VAL A 189 12.54 -17.32 -21.69
C VAL A 189 13.55 -18.42 -21.36
N ARG A 190 14.71 -18.02 -20.82
CA ARG A 190 15.74 -18.90 -20.28
C ARG A 190 15.79 -18.80 -18.76
N GLN A 191 15.55 -17.62 -18.23
CA GLN A 191 15.78 -17.31 -16.83
C GLN A 191 14.88 -16.17 -16.41
N VAL A 192 14.32 -16.28 -15.20
CA VAL A 192 13.54 -15.23 -14.54
C VAL A 192 14.31 -14.77 -13.31
N MET A 193 14.38 -13.45 -13.12
CA MET A 193 15.10 -12.81 -12.02
C MET A 193 14.13 -11.88 -11.29
N VAL A 194 14.02 -12.05 -9.97
CA VAL A 194 13.16 -11.24 -9.11
C VAL A 194 14.04 -10.54 -8.08
N ASP A 195 14.11 -9.21 -8.16
CA ASP A 195 14.75 -8.37 -7.16
C ASP A 195 13.69 -7.83 -6.20
N VAL A 196 13.78 -8.18 -4.91
CA VAL A 196 12.84 -7.75 -3.87
C VAL A 196 13.50 -7.85 -2.49
N TYR A 197 13.24 -6.91 -1.58
CA TYR A 197 13.82 -6.89 -0.23
C TYR A 197 15.35 -7.07 -0.14
N ARG A 198 16.10 -6.57 -1.13
CA ARG A 198 17.57 -6.74 -1.28
C ARG A 198 18.01 -8.19 -1.49
N GLU A 199 17.08 -9.04 -1.92
CA GLU A 199 17.35 -10.37 -2.43
C GLU A 199 17.21 -10.35 -3.96
N ARG A 200 18.06 -11.11 -4.66
CA ARG A 200 17.85 -11.46 -6.07
C ARG A 200 17.64 -12.96 -6.19
N ILE A 201 16.41 -13.36 -6.51
CA ILE A 201 16.02 -14.74 -6.74
C ILE A 201 16.08 -15.00 -8.25
N THR A 202 16.79 -16.06 -8.63
CA THR A 202 16.95 -16.45 -10.03
C THR A 202 16.45 -17.87 -10.23
N ILE A 203 15.46 -18.01 -11.12
CA ILE A 203 14.93 -19.30 -11.58
C ILE A 203 15.49 -19.56 -12.98
N LEU A 204 16.19 -20.68 -13.14
CA LEU A 204 16.80 -21.07 -14.40
C LEU A 204 15.92 -22.09 -15.14
N LYS A 205 15.99 -22.08 -16.47
CA LYS A 205 15.44 -23.14 -17.31
C LYS A 205 15.95 -24.50 -16.84
N GLN A 206 15.07 -25.51 -16.89
CA GLN A 206 15.30 -26.89 -16.44
C GLN A 206 15.58 -27.05 -14.94
N GLU A 207 15.61 -25.96 -14.16
CA GLU A 207 15.82 -26.01 -12.71
C GLU A 207 14.50 -25.84 -11.96
N ARG A 208 13.83 -26.98 -11.70
CA ARG A 208 12.52 -27.01 -11.01
C ARG A 208 12.61 -27.23 -9.50
N SER A 209 13.76 -27.69 -9.01
CA SER A 209 13.96 -28.06 -7.60
C SER A 209 14.88 -27.11 -6.85
N ARG A 210 15.54 -26.16 -7.53
CA ARG A 210 16.48 -25.23 -6.92
C ARG A 210 16.47 -23.87 -7.60
N VAL A 211 16.84 -22.85 -6.84
CA VAL A 211 16.99 -21.46 -7.30
C VAL A 211 18.32 -20.89 -6.84
N LEU A 212 18.81 -19.89 -7.56
CA LEU A 212 19.96 -19.08 -7.14
C LEU A 212 19.45 -17.91 -6.28
N VAL A 213 20.01 -17.74 -5.08
CA VAL A 213 19.68 -16.64 -4.18
C VAL A 213 20.92 -15.81 -3.89
N TRP A 214 20.78 -14.51 -4.02
CA TRP A 214 21.79 -13.51 -3.67
C TRP A 214 21.25 -12.59 -2.57
N SER A 215 21.87 -12.63 -1.40
CA SER A 215 21.45 -11.84 -0.23
C SER A 215 22.38 -10.64 0.02
N GLY A 216 21.80 -9.46 0.21
CA GLY A 216 22.51 -8.25 0.64
C GLY A 216 22.60 -7.14 -0.42
N ALA A 217 23.20 -6.00 -0.03
CA ALA A 217 23.35 -4.80 -0.88
C ALA A 217 24.34 -4.95 -2.06
N SER A 218 24.55 -6.18 -2.52
CA SER A 218 25.43 -6.58 -3.62
C SER A 218 24.63 -6.93 -4.89
N VAL A 219 23.59 -6.15 -5.20
CA VAL A 219 22.87 -6.20 -6.50
C VAL A 219 23.14 -4.95 -7.36
N ARG A 220 24.09 -5.01 -8.32
CA ARG A 220 24.21 -4.06 -9.45
C ARG A 220 24.29 -4.89 -10.71
N MET A 221 23.11 -5.12 -11.27
CA MET A 221 22.69 -4.71 -12.61
C MET A 221 23.84 -4.38 -13.58
N VAL A 222 23.94 -5.17 -14.64
CA VAL A 222 24.78 -4.90 -15.80
C VAL A 222 24.15 -3.74 -16.58
N GLY A 223 24.86 -2.63 -16.73
CA GLY A 223 24.40 -1.52 -17.57
C GLY A 223 24.52 -1.80 -19.08
N PRO A 224 23.91 -0.98 -19.95
CA PRO A 224 23.86 -1.16 -21.41
C PRO A 224 25.23 -1.10 -22.13
N GLN A 225 26.30 -0.79 -21.39
CA GLN A 225 27.69 -0.76 -21.85
C GLN A 225 28.57 -1.86 -21.23
N GLY A 226 27.98 -2.85 -20.54
CA GLY A 226 28.73 -3.98 -19.98
C GLY A 226 29.56 -3.69 -18.72
N ARG A 227 29.27 -2.60 -17.98
CA ARG A 227 29.89 -2.34 -16.67
C ARG A 227 28.94 -2.72 -15.52
N ALA A 228 29.43 -3.54 -14.59
CA ALA A 228 28.78 -3.95 -13.34
C ALA A 228 29.74 -3.74 -12.14
N GLY A 229 29.22 -3.59 -10.92
CA GLY A 229 30.05 -3.70 -9.71
C GLY A 229 29.40 -3.24 -8.40
N ILE A 230 29.71 -3.88 -7.24
CA ILE A 230 29.42 -3.41 -5.85
C ILE A 230 30.41 -4.02 -4.84
N CYS A 231 30.64 -3.37 -3.68
CA CYS A 231 30.49 -3.97 -2.32
C CYS A 231 30.60 -2.90 -1.20
N ARG A 232 29.83 -3.03 -0.10
CA ARG A 232 29.83 -2.09 1.06
C ARG A 232 30.61 -2.63 2.26
N GLN A 233 31.22 -1.70 3.01
CA GLN A 233 31.99 -1.77 4.26
C GLN A 233 32.88 -3.00 4.47
N GLY A 234 34.19 -2.78 4.31
CA GLY A 234 35.23 -3.68 4.80
C GLY A 234 36.48 -3.73 3.93
N LEU A 235 36.38 -3.68 2.60
CA LEU A 235 37.52 -3.87 1.70
C LEU A 235 37.41 -3.02 0.43
N LEU A 236 38.54 -2.43 0.06
CA LEU A 236 38.77 -1.58 -1.10
C LEU A 236 38.78 -2.37 -2.41
N TRP A 237 38.27 -1.72 -3.47
CA TRP A 237 38.32 -2.19 -4.85
C TRP A 237 39.74 -2.49 -5.34
N ARG A 238 40.07 -3.77 -5.56
CA ARG A 238 40.98 -4.21 -6.64
C ARG A 238 40.57 -5.59 -7.15
N GLN A 239 40.26 -5.65 -8.45
CA GLN A 239 40.10 -6.84 -9.29
C GLN A 239 39.01 -7.87 -8.87
N HIS A 240 37.82 -7.67 -9.45
CA HIS A 240 36.83 -8.68 -9.86
C HIS A 240 36.60 -9.90 -8.96
N GLU A 241 35.59 -9.84 -8.08
CA GLU A 241 34.60 -10.93 -7.83
C GLU A 241 33.63 -10.52 -6.71
N CYS A 242 32.32 -10.67 -6.96
CA CYS A 242 31.30 -10.72 -5.91
C CYS A 242 30.92 -12.20 -5.78
N VAL A 243 31.10 -12.79 -4.59
CA VAL A 243 30.97 -14.25 -4.33
C VAL A 243 29.65 -14.82 -4.89
N ASN A 244 29.75 -15.79 -5.80
CA ASN A 244 28.66 -16.45 -6.55
C ASN A 244 27.35 -16.69 -5.75
N GLY A 245 26.21 -16.59 -6.43
CA GLY A 245 24.89 -16.87 -5.88
C GLY A 245 24.81 -18.30 -5.38
N VAL A 246 24.07 -18.50 -4.29
CA VAL A 246 23.99 -19.80 -3.63
C VAL A 246 22.79 -20.55 -4.19
N TYR A 247 23.02 -21.74 -4.72
CA TYR A 247 21.93 -22.66 -5.06
C TYR A 247 21.24 -23.11 -3.77
N ARG A 248 19.92 -22.95 -3.74
CA ARG A 248 19.06 -23.37 -2.65
C ARG A 248 17.98 -24.29 -3.21
N THR A 249 17.84 -25.46 -2.60
CA THR A 249 16.79 -26.43 -2.93
C THR A 249 15.45 -25.94 -2.37
N LEU A 250 14.39 -26.02 -3.17
CA LEU A 250 13.04 -25.61 -2.79
C LEU A 250 12.46 -26.55 -1.71
N PRO A 251 11.62 -26.05 -0.78
CA PRO A 251 11.22 -24.65 -0.63
C PRO A 251 12.31 -23.77 0.01
N VAL A 252 12.33 -22.50 -0.35
CA VAL A 252 13.28 -21.51 0.16
C VAL A 252 12.52 -20.37 0.84
N SER A 253 13.03 -19.91 1.97
CA SER A 253 12.59 -18.67 2.62
C SER A 253 13.76 -17.70 2.69
N ALA A 254 13.52 -16.46 2.28
CA ALA A 254 14.51 -15.38 2.25
C ALA A 254 13.93 -14.09 2.86
N ALA A 255 14.79 -13.07 3.05
CA ALA A 255 14.41 -11.80 3.66
C ALA A 255 13.62 -11.94 4.99
N GLY A 256 14.07 -12.86 5.87
CA GLY A 256 13.44 -13.08 7.17
C GLY A 256 12.02 -13.67 7.11
N GLY A 257 11.64 -14.33 6.01
CA GLY A 257 10.30 -14.88 5.83
C GLY A 257 9.43 -14.11 4.85
N ALA A 258 9.82 -12.88 4.51
CA ALA A 258 9.05 -12.01 3.62
C ALA A 258 9.05 -12.46 2.15
N VAL A 259 9.96 -13.35 1.75
CA VAL A 259 9.99 -13.99 0.44
C VAL A 259 9.99 -15.50 0.61
N THR A 260 9.09 -16.18 -0.08
CA THR A 260 9.08 -17.64 -0.19
C THR A 260 9.22 -18.06 -1.64
N VAL A 261 9.93 -19.16 -1.86
CA VAL A 261 10.06 -19.78 -3.18
C VAL A 261 9.68 -21.25 -3.04
N SER A 262 8.71 -21.69 -3.82
CA SER A 262 8.15 -23.04 -3.72
C SER A 262 7.84 -23.61 -5.10
N SER A 263 7.57 -24.92 -5.15
CA SER A 263 7.06 -25.57 -6.35
C SER A 263 5.54 -25.64 -6.29
N SER A 264 4.85 -25.24 -7.36
CA SER A 264 3.41 -25.37 -7.53
C SER A 264 3.10 -25.98 -8.90
N GLY A 265 2.73 -27.26 -8.91
CA GLY A 265 2.57 -28.03 -10.15
C GLY A 265 3.86 -28.04 -10.99
N ARG A 266 3.81 -27.50 -12.22
CA ARG A 266 4.98 -27.36 -13.10
C ARG A 266 5.81 -26.08 -12.86
N TYR A 267 5.32 -25.18 -12.02
CA TYR A 267 5.90 -23.86 -11.83
C TYR A 267 6.78 -23.81 -10.58
N VAL A 268 7.87 -23.06 -10.67
CA VAL A 268 8.57 -22.49 -9.51
C VAL A 268 7.95 -21.12 -9.27
N VAL A 269 7.49 -20.88 -8.05
CA VAL A 269 6.73 -19.69 -7.66
C VAL A 269 7.51 -18.93 -6.60
N VAL A 270 7.76 -17.65 -6.84
CA VAL A 270 8.24 -16.67 -5.84
C VAL A 270 7.02 -15.91 -5.33
N GLU A 271 6.81 -15.91 -4.01
CA GLU A 271 5.75 -15.17 -3.33
C GLU A 271 6.33 -14.22 -2.30
N THR A 272 5.75 -13.03 -2.18
CA THR A 272 6.11 -12.04 -1.16
C THR A 272 4.98 -11.82 -0.15
N ASP A 273 5.32 -11.35 1.03
CA ASP A 273 4.38 -10.96 2.09
C ASP A 273 3.41 -9.83 1.69
N PHE A 274 3.79 -8.98 0.74
CA PHE A 274 2.93 -7.95 0.16
C PHE A 274 2.12 -8.44 -1.05
N GLY A 275 2.24 -9.71 -1.43
CA GLY A 275 1.39 -10.37 -2.43
C GLY A 275 1.91 -10.39 -3.87
N LEU A 276 3.15 -9.98 -4.17
CA LEU A 276 3.74 -10.23 -5.49
C LEU A 276 3.91 -11.74 -5.69
N GLN A 277 3.45 -12.27 -6.82
CA GLN A 277 3.66 -13.67 -7.22
C GLN A 277 4.30 -13.74 -8.60
N VAL A 278 5.45 -14.42 -8.71
CA VAL A 278 6.14 -14.67 -9.98
C VAL A 278 6.27 -16.17 -10.19
N SER A 279 5.64 -16.69 -11.24
CA SER A 279 5.65 -18.11 -11.57
C SER A 279 6.40 -18.35 -12.87
N TYR A 280 7.34 -19.30 -12.89
CA TYR A 280 8.04 -19.73 -14.09
C TYR A 280 8.01 -21.25 -14.20
N ASP A 281 7.64 -21.79 -15.36
CA ASP A 281 7.58 -23.24 -15.62
C ASP A 281 8.94 -23.92 -15.84
N ALA A 282 10.02 -23.16 -15.67
CA ALA A 282 11.39 -23.52 -16.00
C ALA A 282 11.58 -23.91 -17.48
N ASP A 283 10.71 -23.42 -18.36
CA ASP A 283 10.82 -23.60 -19.81
C ASP A 283 10.54 -22.32 -20.60
N HIS A 284 9.31 -21.83 -20.72
CA HIS A 284 9.02 -20.65 -21.54
C HIS A 284 7.90 -19.75 -20.99
N SER A 285 7.14 -20.20 -19.98
CA SER A 285 5.93 -19.54 -19.51
C SER A 285 6.20 -18.84 -18.18
N VAL A 286 6.02 -17.52 -18.17
CA VAL A 286 6.16 -16.68 -16.98
C VAL A 286 4.85 -15.99 -16.68
N GLU A 287 4.43 -15.98 -15.42
CA GLU A 287 3.30 -15.21 -14.94
C GLU A 287 3.75 -14.29 -13.82
N VAL A 288 3.46 -12.99 -13.94
CA VAL A 288 3.72 -11.98 -12.91
C VAL A 288 2.38 -11.45 -12.44
N LYS A 289 1.98 -11.79 -11.21
CA LYS A 289 0.81 -11.22 -10.53
C LYS A 289 1.24 -10.13 -9.58
N VAL A 290 0.72 -8.93 -9.81
CA VAL A 290 1.00 -7.76 -8.99
C VAL A 290 -0.30 -7.31 -8.32
N PRO A 291 -0.33 -7.06 -7.00
CA PRO A 291 -1.51 -6.54 -6.32
C PRO A 291 -2.02 -5.25 -6.98
N THR A 292 -3.34 -5.06 -7.08
CA THR A 292 -3.94 -3.86 -7.70
C THR A 292 -3.61 -2.56 -6.98
N SER A 293 -3.11 -2.60 -5.74
CA SER A 293 -2.52 -1.43 -5.05
C SER A 293 -1.36 -0.81 -5.82
N TYR A 294 -0.73 -1.57 -6.74
CA TYR A 294 0.31 -1.09 -7.65
C TYR A 294 -0.21 -0.56 -8.99
N SER A 295 -1.52 -0.44 -9.18
CA SER A 295 -2.12 0.10 -10.40
C SER A 295 -1.56 1.48 -10.74
N ASN A 296 -1.12 1.69 -11.98
CA ASN A 296 -0.43 2.89 -12.46
C ASN A 296 0.90 3.23 -11.73
N LEU A 297 1.45 2.31 -10.93
CA LEU A 297 2.75 2.49 -10.25
C LEU A 297 3.88 1.67 -10.89
N THR A 298 3.54 0.76 -11.81
CA THR A 298 4.49 -0.15 -12.47
C THR A 298 4.76 0.22 -13.93
N CYS A 299 5.97 -0.09 -14.40
CA CYS A 299 6.33 -0.06 -15.83
C CYS A 299 7.24 -1.25 -16.19
N GLY A 300 7.41 -1.52 -17.49
CA GLY A 300 8.18 -2.66 -18.02
C GLY A 300 8.42 -2.52 -19.50
#